data_AF-K2QWY6-F1
#
_entry.id   AF-K2QWY6-F1
#
_cell.length_a   1.000
_cell.length_b   1.000
_cell.length_c   1.000
_cell.angle_alpha   90.00
_cell.angle_beta   90.00
_cell.angle_gamma   90.00
#
_symmetry.space_group_name_H-M   'P 1'
#
loop_
_entity.id
_entity.type
_entity.pdbx_description
1 polymer ?
#
loop_
_entity_poly.entity_id
_entity_poly.type
_entity_poly.pdbx_seq_one_letter_code
_entity_poly.pdbx_strand_id
1 'polypeptide(L)'
;MKPNKCFYKNIGLILIDKQKKRLLKTKNDSIIRLFFDDKGFISTFRIDCKFRLKPLNSSLEQIGKKYLELDDPSFKNFLNYLITPEMEIERIFNNIRYKYLECIYHSGLESPQKFINADYNNAFQSLTGIKVYQGSTKNRKHNDDYWREAGFQKPSDMGITFDPERKDLQFILDYIRNFHQDDFNRIYRELIAIKPGFHELLLHEDFYDSIPADDKARSQILRQLRLKNNPDSGNDKKMSRLPRDINSQSYLTYASCNITEGPFVFRKCIKTSYYNEIRKINSRHELNKLNESFNILDYCDGSIRSLDDLKRILDDAERFKGFNHLRYIKCPKK
;
A
#
# COMPACT_ATOMS: atom_id res chain seq x y z
N MET A 1 26.57 14.89 -25.37
CA MET A 1 25.97 14.20 -24.20
C MET A 1 24.47 14.44 -24.21
N LYS A 2 23.64 13.39 -24.27
CA LYS A 2 22.18 13.55 -24.06
C LYS A 2 21.98 13.91 -22.57
N PRO A 3 21.13 14.89 -22.22
CA PRO A 3 20.80 15.15 -20.82
C PRO A 3 20.21 13.86 -20.25
N ASN A 4 20.72 13.39 -19.12
CA ASN A 4 20.09 12.32 -18.37
C ASN A 4 18.64 12.74 -18.12
N LYS A 5 17.67 11.98 -18.64
CA LYS A 5 16.25 12.17 -18.29
C LYS A 5 16.18 12.14 -16.77
N CYS A 6 15.79 13.25 -16.14
CA CYS A 6 15.42 13.22 -14.72
C CYS A 6 14.29 12.21 -14.60
N PHE A 7 14.51 11.10 -13.88
CA PHE A 7 13.57 9.98 -13.85
C PHE A 7 12.36 10.20 -12.91
N TYR A 8 12.30 11.39 -12.29
CA TYR A 8 11.32 11.77 -11.28
C TYR A 8 10.33 12.83 -11.77
N LYS A 9 10.20 12.98 -13.10
CA LYS A 9 9.32 13.96 -13.74
C LYS A 9 7.94 13.93 -13.10
N ASN A 10 7.51 15.08 -12.58
CA ASN A 10 6.19 15.29 -11.99
C ASN A 10 5.85 14.43 -10.76
N ILE A 11 6.78 13.60 -10.26
CA ILE A 11 6.53 12.77 -9.08
C ILE A 11 6.81 13.62 -7.83
N GLY A 12 5.74 14.03 -7.18
CA GLY A 12 5.80 14.57 -5.82
C GLY A 12 6.25 13.50 -4.82
N LEU A 13 7.52 13.56 -4.41
CA LEU A 13 8.07 12.70 -3.37
C LEU A 13 7.83 13.32 -1.99
N ILE A 14 7.58 12.50 -0.99
CA ILE A 14 7.35 12.93 0.39
C ILE A 14 8.39 12.33 1.31
N LEU A 15 8.68 13.03 2.41
CA LEU A 15 9.64 12.57 3.40
C LEU A 15 9.03 11.59 4.41
N ILE A 16 9.82 10.58 4.78
CA ILE A 16 9.57 9.69 5.92
C ILE A 16 10.45 10.10 7.10
N ASP A 17 10.05 9.74 8.31
CA ASP A 17 10.82 10.08 9.52
C ASP A 17 12.17 9.35 9.58
N LYS A 18 13.05 9.81 10.48
CA LYS A 18 14.40 9.25 10.67
C LYS A 18 14.35 7.75 10.98
N GLN A 19 13.33 7.32 11.74
CA GLN A 19 13.08 5.95 12.14
C GLN A 19 12.46 5.09 11.03
N LYS A 20 12.06 5.69 9.90
CA LYS A 20 11.44 5.03 8.75
C LYS A 20 10.14 4.30 9.08
N LYS A 21 9.38 4.78 10.08
CA LYS A 21 8.14 4.13 10.52
C LYS A 21 6.88 4.77 9.93
N ARG A 22 6.97 6.03 9.51
CA ARG A 22 5.84 6.83 9.02
C ARG A 22 6.33 8.04 8.22
N LEU A 23 5.40 8.80 7.65
CA LEU A 23 5.68 10.11 7.06
C LEU A 23 6.30 11.06 8.09
N LEU A 24 7.24 11.87 7.62
CA LEU A 24 7.81 12.95 8.41
C LEU A 24 6.78 14.05 8.58
N LYS A 25 6.43 14.33 9.83
CA LYS A 25 5.60 15.46 10.21
C LYS A 25 6.42 16.49 10.96
N THR A 26 6.29 17.74 10.55
CA THR A 26 6.88 18.89 11.26
C THR A 26 6.10 19.18 12.55
N LYS A 27 6.61 20.08 13.40
CA LYS A 27 5.94 20.51 14.65
C LYS A 27 4.50 21.02 14.45
N ASN A 28 4.16 21.50 13.25
CA ASN A 28 2.84 22.01 12.91
C ASN A 28 2.00 20.99 12.10
N ASP A 29 2.27 19.69 12.28
CA ASP A 29 1.61 18.57 11.57
C ASP A 29 1.67 18.66 10.03
N SER A 30 2.58 19.48 9.50
CA SER A 30 2.79 19.62 8.06
C SER A 30 3.78 18.58 7.56
N ILE A 31 3.63 18.10 6.32
CA ILE A 31 4.62 17.22 5.67
C ILE A 31 5.56 18.01 4.75
N ILE A 32 6.64 17.38 4.33
CA ILE A 32 7.60 17.93 3.38
C ILE A 32 7.50 17.16 2.06
N ARG A 33 7.27 17.90 0.97
CA ARG A 33 7.20 17.40 -0.40
C ARG A 33 8.36 17.95 -1.22
N LEU A 34 8.93 17.12 -2.06
CA LEU A 34 9.90 17.46 -3.07
C LEU A 34 9.31 17.23 -4.45
N PHE A 35 9.52 18.19 -5.33
CA PHE A 35 9.14 18.11 -6.73
C PHE A 35 10.40 18.21 -7.59
N PHE A 36 10.54 17.29 -8.53
CA PHE A 36 11.62 17.26 -9.50
C PHE A 36 11.07 17.67 -10.86
N ASP A 37 11.56 18.78 -11.39
CA ASP A 37 11.16 19.22 -12.71
C ASP A 37 11.88 18.44 -13.83
N ASP A 38 11.49 18.73 -15.07
CA ASP A 38 12.04 18.10 -16.27
C ASP A 38 13.53 18.37 -16.51
N LYS A 39 14.07 19.41 -15.89
CA LYS A 39 15.48 19.82 -15.97
C LYS A 39 16.30 19.29 -14.79
N GLY A 40 15.67 18.62 -13.83
CA GLY A 40 16.31 18.09 -12.64
C GLY A 40 16.42 19.08 -11.49
N PHE A 41 15.79 20.25 -11.57
CA PHE A 41 15.68 21.17 -10.45
C PHE A 41 14.71 20.62 -9.40
N ILE A 42 15.06 20.87 -8.15
CA ILE A 42 14.34 20.36 -6.99
C ILE A 42 13.65 21.54 -6.32
N SER A 43 12.33 21.49 -6.27
CA SER A 43 11.52 22.43 -5.49
C SER A 43 11.05 21.74 -4.20
N THR A 44 11.22 22.43 -3.07
CA THR A 44 10.90 21.91 -1.74
C THR A 44 9.72 22.68 -1.15
N PHE A 45 8.70 21.96 -0.70
CA PHE A 45 7.48 22.54 -0.16
C PHE A 45 7.11 21.91 1.16
N ARG A 46 6.59 22.73 2.07
CA ARG A 46 5.82 22.28 3.22
C ARG A 46 4.34 22.27 2.84
N ILE A 47 3.62 21.22 3.24
CA ILE A 47 2.19 21.05 3.00
C ILE A 47 1.50 20.99 4.36
N ASP A 48 0.61 21.95 4.62
CA ASP A 48 -0.18 21.96 5.86
C ASP A 48 -1.38 21.01 5.81
N CYS A 49 -2.13 20.92 6.91
CA CYS A 49 -3.33 20.08 7.02
C CYS A 49 -4.48 20.48 6.07
N LYS A 50 -4.40 21.66 5.44
CA LYS A 50 -5.34 22.14 4.42
C LYS A 50 -4.76 21.97 3.00
N PHE A 51 -3.68 21.20 2.86
CA PHE A 51 -2.98 20.97 1.61
C PHE A 51 -2.48 22.24 0.91
N ARG A 52 -2.17 23.30 1.67
CA ARG A 52 -1.56 24.51 1.12
C ARG A 52 -0.05 24.35 1.01
N LEU A 53 0.49 24.63 -0.18
CA LEU A 53 1.93 24.59 -0.45
C LEU A 53 2.58 25.88 0.07
N LYS A 54 3.64 25.73 0.86
CA LYS A 54 4.53 26.82 1.25
C LYS A 54 5.96 26.45 0.85
N PRO A 55 6.65 27.23 0.00
CA PRO A 55 8.05 27.01 -0.30
C PRO A 55 8.88 26.92 0.98
N LEU A 56 9.79 25.96 1.06
CA LEU A 56 10.70 25.80 2.21
C LEU A 56 11.95 26.68 2.09
N ASN A 57 12.29 27.14 0.88
CA ASN A 57 13.46 27.98 0.58
C ASN A 57 14.74 27.52 1.32
N SER A 58 14.89 26.20 1.46
CA SER A 58 15.98 25.56 2.20
C SER A 58 16.64 24.54 1.28
N SER A 59 17.96 24.41 1.39
CA SER A 59 18.69 23.34 0.69
C SER A 59 18.29 21.97 1.25
N LEU A 60 18.50 20.91 0.48
CA LEU A 60 18.26 19.54 0.95
C LEU A 60 19.10 19.19 2.18
N GLU A 61 20.30 19.74 2.25
CA GLU A 61 21.20 19.60 3.39
C GLU A 61 20.58 20.19 4.66
N GLN A 62 20.04 21.42 4.56
CA GLN A 62 19.36 22.09 5.66
C GLN A 62 18.09 21.34 6.08
N ILE A 63 17.33 20.80 5.12
CA ILE A 63 16.15 19.98 5.41
C ILE A 63 16.56 18.70 6.15
N GLY A 64 17.62 18.03 5.69
CA GLY A 64 18.17 16.83 6.32
C GLY A 64 18.64 17.07 7.75
N LYS A 65 19.39 18.14 8.00
CA LYS A 65 19.81 18.54 9.35
C LYS A 65 18.62 18.89 10.24
N LYS A 66 17.70 19.74 9.76
CA LYS A 66 16.62 20.30 10.58
C LYS A 66 15.50 19.33 10.90
N TYR A 67 15.10 18.51 9.93
CA TYR A 67 13.90 17.68 10.04
C TYR A 67 14.21 16.20 10.23
N LEU A 68 15.30 15.71 9.64
CA LEU A 68 15.73 14.31 9.76
C LEU A 68 16.86 14.13 10.77
N GLU A 69 17.41 15.22 11.32
CA GLU A 69 18.50 15.21 12.30
C GLU A 69 19.68 14.34 11.82
N LEU A 70 20.05 14.50 10.55
CA LEU A 70 21.18 13.79 9.95
C LEU A 70 22.49 14.53 10.27
N ASP A 71 23.48 13.81 10.76
CA ASP A 71 24.82 14.36 11.07
C ASP A 71 25.55 14.76 9.78
N ASP A 72 25.49 13.90 8.77
CA ASP A 72 25.94 14.17 7.40
C ASP A 72 24.78 14.00 6.39
N PRO A 73 23.99 15.05 6.15
CA PRO A 73 22.86 15.06 5.21
C PRO A 73 23.34 15.15 3.75
N SER A 74 24.35 14.35 3.35
CA SER A 74 24.70 14.22 1.94
C SER A 74 23.47 13.91 1.10
N PHE A 75 23.42 14.39 -0.14
CA PHE A 75 22.28 14.17 -1.03
C PHE A 75 21.90 12.68 -1.10
N LYS A 76 22.90 11.79 -1.19
CA LYS A 76 22.72 10.34 -1.21
C LYS A 76 22.06 9.80 0.07
N ASN A 77 22.41 10.32 1.24
CA ASN A 77 21.80 9.93 2.50
C ASN A 77 20.35 10.41 2.59
N PHE A 78 20.11 11.66 2.19
CA PHE A 78 18.78 12.26 2.17
C PHE A 78 17.79 11.50 1.29
N LEU A 79 18.22 11.05 0.10
CA LEU A 79 17.38 10.30 -0.83
C LEU A 79 16.79 9.00 -0.23
N ASN A 80 17.40 8.43 0.81
CA ASN A 80 16.89 7.23 1.48
C ASN A 80 15.63 7.47 2.32
N TYR A 81 15.21 8.73 2.45
CA TYR A 81 14.02 9.15 3.19
C TYR A 81 12.89 9.65 2.28
N LEU A 82 13.07 9.53 0.96
CA LEU A 82 12.03 9.88 -0.01
C LEU A 82 11.23 8.66 -0.43
N ILE A 83 9.91 8.82 -0.46
CA ILE A 83 8.98 7.80 -0.94
C ILE A 83 7.95 8.41 -1.89
N THR A 84 7.27 7.54 -2.63
CA THR A 84 6.06 7.89 -3.37
C THR A 84 4.82 7.73 -2.48
N PRO A 85 3.71 8.42 -2.79
CA PRO A 85 2.43 8.18 -2.13
C PRO A 85 1.97 6.71 -2.15
N GLU A 86 2.24 6.01 -3.24
CA GLU A 86 1.92 4.60 -3.44
C GLU A 86 2.63 3.69 -2.42
N MET A 87 3.88 4.01 -2.07
CA MET A 87 4.64 3.28 -1.07
C MET A 87 4.12 3.51 0.36
N GLU A 88 3.59 4.70 0.64
CA GLU A 88 2.93 4.94 1.93
C GLU A 88 1.66 4.10 2.07
N ILE A 89 0.88 4.01 0.99
CA ILE A 89 -0.33 3.17 0.96
C ILE A 89 0.04 1.69 1.18
N GLU A 90 1.08 1.20 0.49
CA GLU A 90 1.67 -0.13 0.69
C GLU A 90 2.07 -0.40 2.15
N ARG A 91 2.79 0.53 2.79
CA ARG A 91 3.17 0.45 4.22
C ARG A 91 1.95 0.34 5.12
N ILE A 92 0.97 1.23 4.93
CA ILE A 92 -0.25 1.27 5.75
C ILE A 92 -0.95 -0.09 5.70
N PHE A 93 -1.09 -0.68 4.52
CA PHE A 93 -1.72 -2.00 4.39
C PHE A 93 -0.93 -3.13 5.04
N ASN A 94 0.40 -3.13 4.91
CA ASN A 94 1.22 -4.12 5.61
C ASN A 94 1.07 -3.98 7.13
N ASN A 95 0.96 -2.76 7.66
CA ASN A 95 0.69 -2.54 9.09
C ASN A 95 -0.68 -3.03 9.54
N ILE A 96 -1.74 -2.71 8.79
CA ILE A 96 -3.10 -3.16 9.13
C ILE A 96 -3.15 -4.69 9.17
N ARG A 97 -2.54 -5.37 8.20
CA ARG A 97 -2.46 -6.82 8.14
C ARG A 97 -1.66 -7.40 9.30
N TYR A 98 -0.49 -6.84 9.57
CA TYR A 98 0.36 -7.26 10.68
C TYR A 98 -0.41 -7.18 12.01
N LYS A 99 -1.05 -6.04 12.30
CA LYS A 99 -1.88 -5.86 13.51
C LYS A 99 -3.05 -6.83 13.58
N TYR A 100 -3.65 -7.18 12.45
CA TYR A 100 -4.70 -8.19 12.42
C TYR A 100 -4.17 -9.59 12.78
N LEU A 101 -3.02 -9.98 12.22
CA LEU A 101 -2.36 -11.23 12.58
C LEU A 101 -1.96 -11.24 14.08
N GLU A 102 -1.52 -10.11 14.63
CA GLU A 102 -1.29 -9.95 16.08
C GLU A 102 -2.57 -10.17 16.89
N CYS A 103 -3.71 -9.62 16.46
CA CYS A 103 -4.99 -9.85 17.14
C CYS A 103 -5.36 -11.34 17.17
N ILE A 104 -5.14 -12.08 16.08
CA ILE A 104 -5.37 -13.53 16.03
C ILE A 104 -4.44 -14.24 17.03
N TYR A 105 -3.16 -13.89 17.02
CA TYR A 105 -2.15 -14.50 17.87
C TYR A 105 -2.44 -14.29 19.35
N HIS A 106 -2.66 -13.04 19.77
CA HIS A 106 -2.90 -12.69 21.16
C HIS A 106 -4.25 -13.19 21.71
N SER A 107 -5.23 -13.41 20.83
CA SER A 107 -6.50 -14.03 21.22
C SER A 107 -6.36 -15.53 21.52
N GLY A 108 -5.23 -16.16 21.19
CA GLY A 108 -4.95 -17.56 21.55
C GLY A 108 -5.89 -18.57 20.86
N LEU A 109 -6.39 -18.24 19.67
CA LEU A 109 -7.40 -19.04 18.98
C LEU A 109 -6.82 -20.39 18.53
N GLU A 110 -7.52 -21.50 18.82
CA GLU A 110 -7.05 -22.88 18.55
C GLU A 110 -6.81 -23.19 17.05
N SER A 111 -7.37 -22.39 16.14
CA SER A 111 -7.24 -22.58 14.69
C SER A 111 -7.06 -21.24 13.97
N PRO A 112 -5.89 -20.59 14.10
CA PRO A 112 -5.65 -19.24 13.56
C PRO A 112 -5.92 -19.15 12.05
N GLN A 113 -5.67 -20.21 11.29
CA GLN A 113 -5.93 -20.30 9.84
C GLN A 113 -7.39 -19.99 9.47
N LYS A 114 -8.35 -20.35 10.32
CA LYS A 114 -9.78 -20.10 10.04
C LYS A 114 -10.06 -18.60 9.99
N PHE A 115 -9.33 -17.82 10.77
CA PHE A 115 -9.52 -16.37 10.87
C PHE A 115 -8.67 -15.58 9.88
N ILE A 116 -7.76 -16.26 9.17
CA ILE A 116 -6.98 -15.69 8.08
C ILE A 116 -7.73 -15.85 6.75
N ASN A 117 -8.46 -16.96 6.57
CA ASN A 117 -9.19 -17.32 5.35
C ASN A 117 -10.42 -16.42 5.07
N ALA A 118 -10.76 -16.33 3.79
CA ALA A 118 -11.84 -15.59 3.17
C ALA A 118 -13.20 -15.63 3.83
N ASP A 119 -13.56 -16.80 4.36
CA ASP A 119 -14.88 -17.01 4.96
C ASP A 119 -15.13 -16.12 6.20
N TYR A 120 -14.09 -15.49 6.75
CA TYR A 120 -14.12 -14.75 8.02
C TYR A 120 -13.75 -13.26 7.90
N ASN A 121 -13.90 -12.65 6.71
CA ASN A 121 -13.65 -11.21 6.45
C ASN A 121 -14.38 -10.24 7.41
N ASN A 122 -15.46 -10.71 8.05
CA ASN A 122 -16.19 -9.97 9.06
C ASN A 122 -15.32 -9.59 10.26
N ALA A 123 -14.44 -10.48 10.76
CA ALA A 123 -13.57 -10.18 11.90
C ALA A 123 -12.58 -9.06 11.56
N PHE A 124 -11.96 -9.13 10.39
CA PHE A 124 -11.07 -8.08 9.89
C PHE A 124 -11.79 -6.73 9.75
N GLN A 125 -12.96 -6.71 9.13
CA GLN A 125 -13.75 -5.48 8.94
C GLN A 125 -14.22 -4.88 10.26
N SER A 126 -14.64 -5.73 11.21
CA SER A 126 -15.02 -5.33 12.56
C SER A 126 -13.85 -4.73 13.34
N LEU A 127 -12.71 -5.42 13.38
CA LEU A 127 -11.55 -5.00 14.18
C LEU A 127 -10.88 -3.74 13.62
N THR A 128 -10.86 -3.60 12.29
CA THR A 128 -10.27 -2.41 11.64
C THR A 128 -11.22 -1.21 11.59
N GLY A 129 -12.51 -1.40 11.88
CA GLY A 129 -13.54 -0.36 11.81
C GLY A 129 -13.89 0.05 10.36
N ILE A 130 -13.67 -0.85 9.41
CA ILE A 130 -13.84 -0.60 7.98
C ILE A 130 -15.07 -1.36 7.51
N LYS A 131 -16.19 -0.63 7.33
CA LYS A 131 -17.43 -1.20 6.82
C LYS A 131 -17.31 -1.38 5.30
N VAL A 132 -17.05 -2.60 4.84
CA VAL A 132 -17.24 -2.94 3.41
C VAL A 132 -18.73 -3.18 3.19
N TYR A 133 -19.31 -2.68 2.10
CA TYR A 133 -20.71 -2.92 1.77
C TYR A 133 -20.92 -4.41 1.44
N GLN A 134 -21.67 -5.13 2.29
CA GLN A 134 -21.88 -6.58 2.17
C GLN A 134 -23.26 -6.99 1.59
N GLY A 135 -23.92 -6.13 0.80
CA GLY A 135 -25.29 -6.43 0.34
C GLY A 135 -26.33 -6.39 1.46
N SER A 136 -27.43 -7.15 1.31
CA SER A 136 -28.70 -7.05 2.07
C SER A 136 -28.52 -6.73 3.57
N THR A 137 -29.21 -5.68 4.03
CA THR A 137 -29.12 -5.12 5.38
C THR A 137 -30.03 -5.78 6.41
N LYS A 138 -30.93 -6.68 5.99
CA LYS A 138 -32.06 -7.14 6.82
C LYS A 138 -31.70 -8.09 7.98
N ASN A 139 -30.57 -8.80 7.92
CA ASN A 139 -30.13 -9.77 8.93
C ASN A 139 -28.73 -9.49 9.50
N ARG A 140 -28.32 -8.21 9.57
CA ARG A 140 -26.97 -7.89 10.06
C ARG A 140 -26.90 -8.01 11.58
N LYS A 141 -26.08 -8.93 12.09
CA LYS A 141 -25.49 -8.80 13.42
C LYS A 141 -24.55 -7.58 13.41
N HIS A 142 -24.45 -6.85 14.52
CA HIS A 142 -23.48 -5.77 14.61
C HIS A 142 -22.06 -6.35 14.47
N ASN A 143 -21.22 -5.68 13.69
CA ASN A 143 -19.80 -6.04 13.53
C ASN A 143 -19.11 -6.27 14.88
N ASP A 144 -19.50 -5.52 15.91
CA ASP A 144 -18.98 -5.60 17.27
C ASP A 144 -19.34 -6.88 18.02
N ASP A 145 -20.43 -7.54 17.63
CA ASP A 145 -20.86 -8.80 18.22
C ASP A 145 -20.09 -9.96 17.59
N TYR A 146 -19.83 -9.90 16.28
CA TYR A 146 -19.18 -10.98 15.54
C TYR A 146 -17.77 -11.29 16.05
N TRP A 147 -16.90 -10.28 16.21
CA TRP A 147 -15.52 -10.56 16.64
C TRP A 147 -15.48 -11.11 18.08
N ARG A 148 -16.38 -10.65 18.95
CA ARG A 148 -16.49 -11.14 20.33
C ARG A 148 -17.00 -12.58 20.37
N GLU A 149 -18.03 -12.89 19.59
CA GLU A 149 -18.57 -14.25 19.44
C GLU A 149 -17.53 -15.21 18.84
N ALA A 150 -16.65 -14.72 17.95
CA ALA A 150 -15.55 -15.47 17.37
C ALA A 150 -14.38 -15.72 18.35
N GLY A 151 -14.46 -15.23 19.59
CA GLY A 151 -13.46 -15.46 20.65
C GLY A 151 -12.27 -14.52 20.62
N PHE A 152 -12.30 -13.45 19.82
CA PHE A 152 -11.23 -12.46 19.84
C PHE A 152 -11.26 -11.67 21.15
N GLN A 153 -10.06 -11.31 21.63
CA GLN A 153 -9.92 -10.27 22.65
C GLN A 153 -10.12 -8.88 22.01
N LYS A 154 -10.54 -7.89 22.81
CA LYS A 154 -10.65 -6.52 22.30
C LYS A 154 -9.26 -6.03 21.91
N PRO A 155 -9.09 -5.37 20.74
CA PRO A 155 -7.82 -4.75 20.37
C PRO A 155 -7.24 -3.83 21.46
N SER A 156 -8.10 -3.06 22.14
CA SER A 156 -7.70 -2.19 23.25
C SER A 156 -7.01 -2.93 24.39
N ASP A 157 -7.48 -4.13 24.70
CA ASP A 157 -7.00 -4.94 25.82
C ASP A 157 -5.62 -5.53 25.50
N MET A 158 -5.32 -5.64 24.21
CA MET A 158 -4.02 -6.06 23.66
C MET A 158 -3.09 -4.85 23.35
N GLY A 159 -3.54 -3.62 23.60
CA GLY A 159 -2.80 -2.40 23.25
C GLY A 159 -2.74 -2.10 21.74
N ILE A 160 -3.58 -2.76 20.93
CA ILE A 160 -3.62 -2.63 19.47
C ILE A 160 -4.70 -1.62 19.08
N THR A 161 -4.34 -0.66 18.21
CA THR A 161 -5.28 0.29 17.58
C THR A 161 -5.00 0.45 16.10
N PHE A 162 -6.06 0.63 15.31
CA PHE A 162 -6.02 0.90 13.86
C PHE A 162 -6.27 2.38 13.52
N ASP A 163 -6.48 3.25 14.52
CA ASP A 163 -6.72 4.68 14.28
C ASP A 163 -5.58 5.38 13.54
N PRO A 164 -4.28 5.13 13.84
CA PRO A 164 -3.18 5.76 13.12
C PRO A 164 -3.20 5.43 11.63
N GLU A 165 -3.34 4.15 11.28
CA GLU A 165 -3.36 3.69 9.89
C GLU A 165 -4.56 4.23 9.11
N ARG A 166 -5.74 4.33 9.76
CA ARG A 166 -6.92 4.95 9.14
C ARG A 166 -6.70 6.42 8.85
N LYS A 167 -6.09 7.16 9.78
CA LYS A 167 -5.76 8.59 9.61
C LYS A 167 -4.71 8.78 8.52
N ASP A 168 -3.65 7.97 8.51
CA ASP A 168 -2.59 8.01 7.50
C ASP A 168 -3.14 7.69 6.11
N LEU A 169 -4.00 6.68 5.98
CA LEU A 169 -4.64 6.32 4.71
C LEU A 169 -5.53 7.45 4.18
N GLN A 170 -6.36 8.02 5.05
CA GLN A 170 -7.21 9.15 4.68
C GLN A 170 -6.36 10.33 4.19
N PHE A 171 -5.32 10.68 4.94
CA PHE A 171 -4.41 11.75 4.60
C PHE A 171 -3.72 11.54 3.24
N ILE A 172 -3.16 10.36 2.98
CA ILE A 172 -2.42 10.12 1.73
C ILE A 172 -3.35 10.05 0.51
N LEU A 173 -4.58 9.54 0.67
CA LEU A 173 -5.60 9.60 -0.36
C LEU A 173 -5.99 11.05 -0.67
N ASP A 174 -6.16 11.89 0.35
CA ASP A 174 -6.43 13.32 0.17
C ASP A 174 -5.24 14.06 -0.46
N TYR A 175 -4.01 13.73 -0.09
CA TYR A 175 -2.81 14.25 -0.74
C TYR A 175 -2.82 13.95 -2.25
N ILE A 176 -3.11 12.72 -2.65
CA ILE A 176 -3.17 12.31 -4.06
C ILE A 176 -4.25 13.10 -4.79
N ARG A 177 -5.44 13.28 -4.18
CA ARG A 177 -6.55 14.06 -4.75
C ARG A 177 -6.16 15.51 -5.03
N ASN A 178 -5.42 16.13 -4.12
CA ASN A 178 -5.08 17.56 -4.22
C ASN A 178 -3.92 17.83 -5.19
N PHE A 179 -2.94 16.92 -5.30
CA PHE A 179 -1.67 17.24 -5.97
C PHE A 179 -1.34 16.43 -7.23
N HIS A 180 -2.12 15.40 -7.55
CA HIS A 180 -1.80 14.47 -8.64
C HIS A 180 -2.94 14.26 -9.63
N GLN A 181 -3.67 15.33 -9.98
CA GLN A 181 -4.71 15.24 -11.02
C GLN A 181 -4.13 14.86 -12.39
N ASP A 182 -2.96 15.39 -12.76
CA ASP A 182 -2.35 15.13 -14.07
C ASP A 182 -1.76 13.71 -14.20
N ASP A 183 -1.32 13.12 -13.09
CA ASP A 183 -0.76 11.76 -13.02
C ASP A 183 -1.82 10.69 -12.71
N PHE A 184 -3.09 11.08 -12.70
CA PHE A 184 -4.16 10.29 -12.09
C PHE A 184 -4.22 8.84 -12.60
N ASN A 185 -4.16 8.62 -13.92
CA ASN A 185 -4.24 7.28 -14.51
C ASN A 185 -3.12 6.36 -14.03
N ARG A 186 -1.91 6.91 -13.88
CA ARG A 186 -0.73 6.18 -13.39
C ARG A 186 -0.94 5.77 -11.93
N ILE A 187 -1.36 6.70 -11.09
CA ILE A 187 -1.56 6.44 -9.66
C ILE A 187 -2.67 5.44 -9.45
N TYR A 188 -3.82 5.59 -10.13
CA TYR A 188 -4.93 4.65 -9.99
C TYR A 188 -4.52 3.22 -10.34
N ARG A 189 -3.76 3.03 -11.43
CA ARG A 189 -3.19 1.72 -11.81
C ARG A 189 -2.28 1.14 -10.72
N GLU A 190 -1.44 1.96 -10.08
CA GLU A 190 -0.63 1.50 -8.96
C GLU A 190 -1.48 1.08 -7.78
N LEU A 191 -2.49 1.88 -7.41
CA LEU A 191 -3.40 1.57 -6.30
C LEU A 191 -4.07 0.20 -6.48
N ILE A 192 -4.74 -0.04 -7.61
CA ILE A 192 -5.40 -1.33 -7.86
C ILE A 192 -4.42 -2.52 -7.84
N ALA A 193 -3.14 -2.29 -8.15
CA ALA A 193 -2.10 -3.32 -8.17
C ALA A 193 -1.52 -3.64 -6.79
N ILE A 194 -1.41 -2.67 -5.87
CA ILE A 194 -0.68 -2.81 -4.59
C ILE A 194 -1.25 -3.90 -3.67
N LYS A 195 -2.58 -4.10 -3.62
CA LYS A 195 -3.17 -5.17 -2.79
C LYS A 195 -4.11 -6.09 -3.55
N PRO A 196 -5.17 -5.59 -4.23
CA PRO A 196 -6.01 -6.48 -5.03
C PRO A 196 -5.19 -7.25 -6.06
N GLY A 197 -4.29 -6.58 -6.79
CA GLY A 197 -3.48 -7.25 -7.81
C GLY A 197 -2.58 -8.38 -7.33
N PHE A 198 -1.80 -8.19 -6.26
CA PHE A 198 -0.96 -9.29 -5.73
C PHE A 198 -1.78 -10.44 -5.18
N HIS A 199 -2.90 -10.15 -4.51
CA HIS A 199 -3.75 -11.20 -3.99
C HIS A 199 -4.35 -12.04 -5.13
N GLU A 200 -4.90 -11.41 -6.16
CA GLU A 200 -5.43 -12.13 -7.32
C GLU A 200 -4.33 -12.96 -7.99
N LEU A 201 -3.16 -12.36 -8.20
CA LEU A 201 -2.04 -13.00 -8.89
C LEU A 201 -1.44 -14.22 -8.15
N LEU A 202 -1.39 -14.16 -6.81
CA LEU A 202 -0.72 -15.16 -5.99
C LEU A 202 -1.67 -16.20 -5.40
N LEU A 203 -2.95 -15.85 -5.20
CA LEU A 203 -3.90 -16.74 -4.51
C LEU A 203 -5.01 -17.28 -5.40
N HIS A 204 -5.44 -16.54 -6.42
CA HIS A 204 -6.58 -16.93 -7.23
C HIS A 204 -6.14 -17.46 -8.58
N GLU A 205 -6.34 -18.76 -8.79
CA GLU A 205 -6.04 -19.43 -10.07
C GLU A 205 -6.83 -18.82 -11.24
N ASP A 206 -8.03 -18.28 -10.96
CA ASP A 206 -8.84 -17.47 -11.87
C ASP A 206 -8.06 -16.34 -12.55
N PHE A 207 -7.02 -15.80 -11.90
CA PHE A 207 -6.16 -14.79 -12.51
C PHE A 207 -5.49 -15.30 -13.78
N TYR A 208 -5.18 -16.59 -13.91
CA TYR A 208 -4.53 -17.13 -15.09
C TYR A 208 -5.53 -17.77 -16.07
N ASP A 209 -6.58 -18.40 -15.56
CA ASP A 209 -7.41 -19.32 -16.35
C ASP A 209 -8.33 -18.61 -17.36
N SER A 210 -9.03 -17.55 -16.95
CA SER A 210 -9.89 -16.79 -17.87
C SER A 210 -10.10 -15.36 -17.39
N ILE A 211 -10.32 -14.43 -18.32
CA ILE A 211 -10.70 -13.06 -17.96
C ILE A 211 -12.22 -13.05 -17.82
N PRO A 212 -12.78 -12.84 -16.61
CA PRO A 212 -14.23 -12.86 -16.45
C PRO A 212 -14.88 -11.75 -17.29
N ALA A 213 -16.03 -12.03 -17.89
CA ALA A 213 -16.76 -11.09 -18.74
C ALA A 213 -17.79 -10.24 -17.97
N ASP A 214 -18.17 -10.65 -16.75
CA ASP A 214 -19.20 -9.96 -15.98
C ASP A 214 -18.76 -8.57 -15.47
N ASP A 215 -19.71 -7.72 -15.11
CA ASP A 215 -19.44 -6.34 -14.66
C ASP A 215 -19.21 -6.21 -13.15
N LYS A 216 -18.94 -7.31 -12.42
CA LYS A 216 -18.60 -7.22 -11.00
C LYS A 216 -17.25 -6.52 -10.81
N ALA A 217 -17.09 -5.84 -9.66
CA ALA A 217 -15.88 -5.06 -9.36
C ALA A 217 -14.59 -5.91 -9.48
N ARG A 218 -14.61 -7.14 -8.97
CA ARG A 218 -13.49 -8.09 -9.06
C ARG A 218 -13.09 -8.37 -10.51
N SER A 219 -14.07 -8.70 -11.35
CA SER A 219 -13.90 -8.94 -12.79
C SER A 219 -13.33 -7.72 -13.52
N GLN A 220 -13.76 -6.51 -13.13
CA GLN A 220 -13.20 -5.26 -13.67
C GLN A 220 -11.73 -5.07 -13.28
N ILE A 221 -11.36 -5.35 -12.02
CA ILE A 221 -9.95 -5.29 -11.56
C ILE A 221 -9.09 -6.31 -12.31
N LEU A 222 -9.54 -7.56 -12.40
CA LEU A 222 -8.86 -8.61 -13.15
C LEU A 222 -8.64 -8.22 -14.61
N ARG A 223 -9.68 -7.69 -15.29
CA ARG A 223 -9.55 -7.12 -16.64
C ARG A 223 -8.48 -6.04 -16.68
N GLN A 224 -8.53 -5.05 -15.79
CA GLN A 224 -7.56 -3.95 -15.79
C GLN A 224 -6.11 -4.42 -15.58
N LEU A 225 -5.90 -5.44 -14.75
CA LEU A 225 -4.59 -6.02 -14.50
C LEU A 225 -4.12 -6.95 -15.62
N ARG A 226 -5.03 -7.61 -16.34
CA ARG A 226 -4.69 -8.60 -17.37
C ARG A 226 -4.73 -8.12 -18.79
N LEU A 227 -5.43 -7.02 -19.12
CA LEU A 227 -5.68 -6.55 -20.49
C LEU A 227 -4.39 -6.54 -21.32
N LYS A 228 -4.18 -7.67 -21.99
CA LYS A 228 -3.22 -7.96 -23.05
C LYS A 228 -3.89 -7.45 -24.32
N ASN A 229 -3.16 -6.69 -25.13
CA ASN A 229 -3.55 -6.24 -26.48
C ASN A 229 -4.40 -4.97 -26.54
N ASN A 230 -3.81 -3.85 -26.12
CA ASN A 230 -3.62 -2.65 -26.94
C ASN A 230 -3.42 -1.43 -26.01
N PRO A 231 -2.19 -0.93 -25.84
CA PRO A 231 -1.97 0.34 -25.16
C PRO A 231 -2.67 1.52 -25.87
N ASP A 232 -3.01 1.36 -27.16
CA ASP A 232 -3.61 2.38 -28.02
C ASP A 232 -5.07 2.09 -28.46
N SER A 233 -5.71 1.02 -27.97
CA SER A 233 -7.14 0.85 -28.24
C SER A 233 -7.86 1.86 -27.37
N GLY A 234 -8.40 2.90 -27.99
CA GLY A 234 -9.15 4.03 -27.39
C GLY A 234 -10.39 3.68 -26.55
N ASN A 235 -10.47 2.44 -26.06
CA ASN A 235 -11.25 2.01 -24.93
C ASN A 235 -10.37 1.76 -23.69
N ASP A 236 -9.32 2.57 -23.48
CA ASP A 236 -9.17 3.20 -22.16
C ASP A 236 -10.55 3.82 -21.87
N LYS A 237 -11.50 3.05 -21.33
CA LYS A 237 -12.66 3.63 -20.65
C LYS A 237 -11.98 4.58 -19.69
N LYS A 238 -11.98 5.89 -20.02
CA LYS A 238 -11.34 6.94 -19.24
C LYS A 238 -11.57 6.53 -17.81
N MET A 239 -10.49 6.13 -17.13
CA MET A 239 -10.60 5.74 -15.73
C MET A 239 -11.09 7.03 -15.07
N SER A 240 -12.39 7.22 -14.94
CA SER A 240 -12.92 8.54 -14.60
C SER A 240 -12.93 8.72 -13.09
N ARG A 241 -12.67 7.61 -12.39
CA ARG A 241 -12.73 7.50 -10.95
C ARG A 241 -11.39 7.79 -10.33
N LEU A 242 -11.25 9.01 -9.80
CA LEU A 242 -10.10 9.39 -9.00
C LEU A 242 -9.99 8.48 -7.77
N PRO A 243 -8.83 8.48 -7.08
CA PRO A 243 -8.78 8.15 -5.67
C PRO A 243 -9.77 8.96 -4.81
N ARG A 244 -10.45 9.98 -5.38
CA ARG A 244 -11.62 10.66 -4.79
C ARG A 244 -12.83 9.74 -4.60
N ASP A 245 -13.02 8.78 -5.49
CA ASP A 245 -14.10 7.79 -5.39
C ASP A 245 -13.68 6.59 -4.53
N ILE A 246 -12.38 6.53 -4.25
CA ILE A 246 -11.76 5.66 -3.27
C ILE A 246 -11.78 6.40 -1.93
N ASN A 247 -12.92 6.44 -1.24
CA ASN A 247 -12.84 6.66 0.21
C ASN A 247 -12.12 5.44 0.84
N SER A 248 -11.50 5.59 2.00
CA SER A 248 -10.74 4.50 2.64
C SER A 248 -11.57 3.21 2.78
N GLN A 249 -12.88 3.34 2.98
CA GLN A 249 -13.83 2.23 3.03
C GLN A 249 -14.03 1.56 1.65
N SER A 250 -14.12 2.35 0.58
CA SER A 250 -14.34 1.90 -0.80
C SER A 250 -13.07 1.33 -1.43
N TYR A 251 -11.89 1.80 -1.04
CA TYR A 251 -10.65 1.14 -1.44
C TYR A 251 -10.63 -0.33 -1.04
N LEU A 252 -11.11 -0.56 0.19
CA LEU A 252 -11.15 -1.88 0.78
C LEU A 252 -12.33 -2.70 0.28
N THR A 253 -13.32 -2.07 -0.36
CA THR A 253 -14.37 -2.78 -1.09
C THR A 253 -13.91 -3.22 -2.49
N TYR A 254 -13.01 -2.47 -3.15
CA TYR A 254 -12.34 -2.93 -4.38
C TYR A 254 -11.44 -4.13 -4.10
N ALA A 255 -10.87 -4.19 -2.89
CA ALA A 255 -10.19 -5.35 -2.36
C ALA A 255 -11.20 -6.39 -1.84
N SER A 256 -12.05 -6.97 -2.71
CA SER A 256 -12.88 -8.13 -2.31
C SER A 256 -12.04 -9.31 -1.82
N CYS A 257 -10.74 -9.27 -2.09
CA CYS A 257 -9.70 -10.02 -1.45
C CYS A 257 -9.57 -9.67 0.04
N ASN A 258 -9.84 -10.66 0.88
CA ASN A 258 -9.69 -10.58 2.33
C ASN A 258 -8.28 -10.10 2.62
N ILE A 259 -8.16 -8.89 3.17
CA ILE A 259 -6.88 -8.18 3.29
C ILE A 259 -5.85 -9.02 4.07
N THR A 260 -6.35 -9.97 4.86
CA THR A 260 -5.68 -10.96 5.70
C THR A 260 -5.08 -12.12 4.92
N GLU A 261 -5.60 -12.45 3.74
CA GLU A 261 -5.06 -13.50 2.88
C GLU A 261 -4.02 -12.97 1.90
N GLY A 262 -3.99 -11.66 1.60
CA GLY A 262 -3.00 -11.12 0.67
C GLY A 262 -1.56 -11.16 1.22
N PRO A 263 -0.53 -11.45 0.42
CA PRO A 263 0.85 -11.51 0.88
C PRO A 263 1.37 -10.15 1.39
N PHE A 264 2.41 -10.16 2.23
CA PHE A 264 3.17 -8.95 2.52
C PHE A 264 4.07 -8.66 1.33
N VAL A 265 3.97 -7.45 0.80
CA VAL A 265 4.70 -7.04 -0.39
C VAL A 265 5.33 -5.71 -0.14
N PHE A 266 6.59 -5.58 -0.54
CA PHE A 266 7.32 -4.34 -0.52
C PHE A 266 8.10 -4.08 -1.81
N ARG A 267 8.06 -2.86 -2.36
CA ARG A 267 8.85 -2.55 -3.56
C ARG A 267 10.33 -2.33 -3.24
N LYS A 268 11.23 -2.97 -4.00
CA LYS A 268 12.68 -2.81 -3.79
C LYS A 268 13.21 -1.46 -4.28
N CYS A 269 12.55 -0.86 -5.28
CA CYS A 269 12.93 0.42 -5.85
C CYS A 269 11.72 1.34 -6.02
N ILE A 270 11.91 2.63 -5.74
CA ILE A 270 10.87 3.67 -5.90
C ILE A 270 10.34 3.78 -7.35
N LYS A 271 11.16 3.38 -8.33
CA LYS A 271 10.81 3.44 -9.76
C LYS A 271 10.01 2.24 -10.25
N THR A 272 9.99 1.16 -9.48
CA THR A 272 9.25 -0.04 -9.83
C THR A 272 7.75 0.26 -9.76
N SER A 273 7.05 0.01 -10.86
CA SER A 273 5.60 0.12 -10.94
C SER A 273 4.98 -1.23 -10.64
N TYR A 274 4.08 -1.29 -9.66
CA TYR A 274 3.36 -2.53 -9.35
C TYR A 274 2.55 -3.02 -10.54
N TYR A 275 1.81 -2.11 -11.16
CA TYR A 275 0.94 -2.42 -12.27
C TYR A 275 1.72 -2.99 -13.47
N ASN A 276 2.85 -2.37 -13.81
CA ASN A 276 3.65 -2.82 -14.95
C ASN A 276 4.34 -4.16 -14.69
N GLU A 277 4.82 -4.41 -13.47
CA GLU A 277 5.46 -5.70 -13.15
C GLU A 277 4.43 -6.84 -13.11
N ILE A 278 3.26 -6.65 -12.48
CA ILE A 278 2.20 -7.67 -12.46
C ILE A 278 1.77 -8.05 -13.88
N ARG A 279 1.62 -7.07 -14.78
CA ARG A 279 1.22 -7.31 -16.18
C ARG A 279 2.18 -8.14 -17.01
N LYS A 280 3.44 -8.23 -16.59
CA LYS A 280 4.43 -9.08 -17.27
C LYS A 280 4.24 -10.55 -16.90
N ILE A 281 3.54 -10.85 -15.81
CA ILE A 281 3.30 -12.21 -15.33
C ILE A 281 2.06 -12.76 -16.04
N ASN A 282 2.26 -13.78 -16.86
CA ASN A 282 1.20 -14.36 -17.67
C ASN A 282 0.74 -15.73 -17.19
N SER A 283 1.45 -16.29 -16.23
CA SER A 283 1.25 -17.66 -15.75
C SER A 283 1.84 -17.82 -14.34
N ARG A 284 1.35 -18.82 -13.61
CA ARG A 284 1.81 -19.13 -12.25
C ARG A 284 3.31 -19.43 -12.18
N HIS A 285 3.90 -20.06 -13.20
CA HIS A 285 5.33 -20.38 -13.23
C HIS A 285 6.24 -19.14 -13.37
N GLU A 286 5.71 -18.00 -13.79
CA GLU A 286 6.46 -16.74 -13.90
C GLU A 286 6.44 -15.91 -12.61
N LEU A 287 5.67 -16.30 -11.59
CA LEU A 287 5.55 -15.57 -10.33
C LEU A 287 6.90 -15.27 -9.66
N ASN A 288 7.86 -16.18 -9.80
CA ASN A 288 9.20 -16.02 -9.25
C ASN A 288 9.93 -14.77 -9.76
N LYS A 289 9.62 -14.27 -10.97
CA LYS A 289 10.18 -13.03 -11.54
C LYS A 289 9.85 -11.80 -10.69
N LEU A 290 8.74 -11.81 -9.95
CA LEU A 290 8.36 -10.70 -9.07
C LEU A 290 9.39 -10.48 -7.95
N ASN A 291 10.13 -11.52 -7.55
CA ASN A 291 11.18 -11.40 -6.53
C ASN A 291 12.36 -10.54 -7.01
N GLU A 292 12.50 -10.24 -8.30
CA GLU A 292 13.51 -9.29 -8.77
C GLU A 292 13.16 -7.85 -8.38
N SER A 293 11.87 -7.53 -8.37
CA SER A 293 11.30 -6.18 -8.21
C SER A 293 10.74 -5.92 -6.81
N PHE A 294 10.32 -6.96 -6.11
CA PHE A 294 9.62 -6.88 -4.83
C PHE A 294 10.25 -7.80 -3.79
N ASN A 295 10.15 -7.41 -2.52
CA ASN A 295 10.24 -8.35 -1.41
C ASN A 295 8.82 -8.85 -1.15
N ILE A 296 8.64 -10.17 -1.16
CA ILE A 296 7.35 -10.81 -0.95
C ILE A 296 7.53 -11.82 0.18
N LEU A 297 6.65 -11.74 1.18
CA LEU A 297 6.46 -12.80 2.15
C LEU A 297 5.06 -13.37 1.89
N ASP A 298 5.07 -14.54 1.26
CA ASP A 298 3.89 -15.36 1.04
C ASP A 298 3.70 -16.26 2.27
N TYR A 299 2.55 -16.11 2.92
CA TYR A 299 2.18 -16.87 4.12
C TYR A 299 0.85 -17.60 3.93
N CYS A 300 0.41 -17.71 2.68
CA CYS A 300 -0.98 -18.01 2.33
C CYS A 300 -1.18 -19.49 1.99
N ASP A 301 -0.13 -20.20 1.54
CA ASP A 301 -0.13 -21.63 1.17
C ASP A 301 -0.19 -22.58 2.39
N GLY A 302 -1.04 -22.26 3.38
CA GLY A 302 -1.26 -23.09 4.56
C GLY A 302 -0.05 -23.19 5.48
N SER A 303 0.81 -22.17 5.47
CA SER A 303 2.01 -22.08 6.33
C SER A 303 1.69 -21.76 7.79
N ILE A 304 0.46 -21.34 8.10
CA ILE A 304 0.01 -20.99 9.45
C ILE A 304 -1.01 -22.04 9.90
N ARG A 305 -0.56 -23.11 10.58
CA ARG A 305 -1.44 -24.17 11.10
C ARG A 305 -1.55 -24.16 12.62
N SER A 306 -0.71 -23.38 13.26
CA SER A 306 -0.54 -23.26 14.70
C SER A 306 -0.24 -21.82 15.10
N LEU A 307 -0.33 -21.53 16.41
CA LEU A 307 0.11 -20.24 16.95
C LEU A 307 1.62 -20.02 16.79
N ASP A 308 2.43 -21.09 16.84
CA ASP A 308 3.88 -21.00 16.62
C ASP A 308 4.22 -20.62 15.18
N ASP A 309 3.49 -21.19 14.21
CA ASP A 309 3.63 -20.77 12.81
C ASP A 309 3.24 -19.30 12.61
N LEU A 310 2.15 -18.87 13.24
CA LEU A 310 1.70 -17.48 13.19
C LEU A 310 2.75 -16.55 13.80
N LYS A 311 3.36 -16.94 14.93
CA LYS A 311 4.44 -16.20 15.56
C LYS A 311 5.65 -16.04 14.64
N ARG A 312 6.09 -17.13 14.00
CA ARG A 312 7.18 -17.07 13.01
C ARG A 312 6.87 -16.11 11.87
N ILE A 313 5.64 -16.17 11.33
CA ILE A 313 5.22 -15.23 10.28
C ILE A 313 5.19 -13.79 10.78
N LEU A 314 4.75 -13.53 12.02
CA LEU A 314 4.80 -12.19 12.61
C LEU A 314 6.24 -11.67 12.72
N ASP A 315 7.16 -12.50 13.22
CA ASP A 315 8.58 -12.14 13.32
C ASP A 315 9.18 -11.81 11.94
N ASP A 316 8.85 -12.59 10.90
CA ASP A 316 9.26 -12.33 9.51
C ASP A 316 8.56 -11.10 8.89
N ALA A 317 7.31 -10.83 9.29
CA ALA A 317 6.48 -9.75 8.80
C ALA A 317 6.81 -8.39 9.45
N GLU A 318 7.44 -8.37 10.63
CA GLU A 318 7.82 -7.16 11.37
C GLU A 318 8.55 -6.16 10.45
N ARG A 319 9.39 -6.68 9.56
CA ARG A 319 10.20 -5.91 8.62
C ARG A 319 9.38 -5.15 7.56
N PHE A 320 8.13 -5.56 7.31
CA PHE A 320 7.21 -4.95 6.34
C PHE A 320 6.32 -3.84 6.93
N LYS A 321 6.36 -3.63 8.26
CA LYS A 321 5.60 -2.58 8.96
C LYS A 321 6.09 -1.17 8.66
N GLY A 322 7.38 -1.04 8.39
CA GLY A 322 8.03 0.24 8.10
C GLY A 322 8.69 0.26 6.73
N PHE A 323 9.38 1.35 6.45
CA PHE A 323 10.20 1.53 5.25
C PHE A 323 11.62 0.96 5.41
N ASN A 324 11.78 -0.05 6.27
CA ASN A 324 13.07 -0.57 6.75
C ASN A 324 13.96 -1.12 5.63
N HIS A 325 13.38 -1.47 4.47
CA HIS A 325 14.08 -2.03 3.33
C HIS A 325 14.30 -1.06 2.17
N LEU A 326 14.03 0.24 2.34
CA LEU A 326 14.41 1.25 1.36
C LEU A 326 15.93 1.38 1.27
N ARG A 327 16.53 0.47 0.51
CA ARG A 327 17.91 0.52 0.09
C ARG A 327 17.94 0.99 -1.36
N TYR A 328 18.31 2.26 -1.51
CA TYR A 328 18.69 2.92 -2.74
C TYR A 328 17.61 3.27 -3.76
N ILE A 329 17.64 4.55 -4.16
CA ILE A 329 17.48 4.97 -5.55
C ILE A 329 18.68 4.42 -6.34
N LYS A 330 18.70 3.12 -6.65
CA LYS A 330 19.59 2.61 -7.69
C LYS A 330 18.81 2.68 -8.99
N CYS A 331 19.21 3.59 -9.88
CA CYS A 331 18.92 3.39 -11.29
C CYS A 331 19.46 1.99 -11.64
N PRO A 332 18.67 1.11 -12.27
CA PRO A 332 19.26 -0.06 -12.89
C PRO A 332 20.35 0.45 -13.85
N LYS A 333 21.56 -0.12 -13.73
CA LYS A 333 22.53 0.00 -14.82
C LYS A 333 21.87 -0.69 -16.01
N LYS A 334 21.64 0.07 -17.08
CA LYS A 334 21.24 -0.49 -18.37
C LYS A 334 22.37 -1.35 -18.91
#